data_AF-A0AA42NQH3-F1
#
_entry.id   AF-A0AA42NQH3-F1
#
_cell.length_a   1.000
_cell.length_b   1.000
_cell.length_c   1.000
_cell.angle_alpha   90.00
_cell.angle_beta   90.00
_cell.angle_gamma   90.00
#
_symmetry.space_group_name_H-M   'P 1'
#
loop_
_entity.id
_entity.type
_entity.pdbx_description
1 polymer ?
#
loop_
_entity_poly.entity_id
_entity_poly.type
_entity_poly.pdbx_seq_one_letter_code
_entity_poly.pdbx_strand_id
1 'polypeptide(L)'
;MRDHLILLPGWGLGSLPLEVLAEALRGLDPALRVEIEPLPELVSGEPRDWLLELDERLPPHTWLGGWSLGGMLASELAALRGERCRGLLTLASNPCFVAGADWPHGMDEATFDAFVDGCRVDPGATLRRFSLL
;
A
#
# COMPACT_ATOMS: atom_id res chain seq x y z
N MET A 1 14.68 -6.43 19.26
CA MET A 1 13.80 -5.37 18.69
C MET A 1 12.41 -6.03 18.48
N ARG A 2 11.25 -5.36 18.45
CA ARG A 2 10.80 -4.45 17.40
C ARG A 2 11.16 -4.92 15.96
N ASP A 3 11.46 -6.22 15.79
CA ASP A 3 12.22 -6.80 14.68
C ASP A 3 11.38 -7.29 13.51
N HIS A 4 10.07 -7.14 13.55
CA HIS A 4 9.21 -7.60 12.46
C HIS A 4 8.60 -6.40 11.76
N LEU A 5 9.05 -6.18 10.53
CA LEU A 5 8.52 -5.20 9.60
C LEU A 5 7.72 -5.93 8.52
N ILE A 6 6.47 -5.53 8.37
CA ILE A 6 5.59 -5.99 7.28
C ILE A 6 5.44 -4.83 6.30
N LEU A 7 5.80 -5.07 5.04
CA LEU A 7 5.69 -4.11 3.95
C LEU A 7 4.43 -4.40 3.13
N LEU A 8 3.58 -3.40 2.92
CA LEU A 8 2.40 -3.47 2.08
C LEU A 8 2.68 -2.83 0.71
N PRO A 9 2.45 -3.55 -0.41
CA PRO A 9 2.67 -3.01 -1.74
C PRO A 9 1.60 -2.00 -2.16
N GLY A 10 1.88 -1.29 -3.25
CA GLY A 10 0.92 -0.42 -3.93
C GLY A 10 -0.04 -1.21 -4.81
N TRP A 11 -0.94 -0.47 -5.48
CA TRP A 11 -1.91 -1.05 -6.40
C TRP A 11 -1.26 -1.48 -7.74
N GLY A 12 -1.73 -2.58 -8.31
CA GLY A 12 -1.48 -2.96 -9.70
C GLY A 12 -0.15 -3.66 -10.01
N LEU A 13 0.91 -3.44 -9.22
CA LEU A 13 2.26 -4.01 -9.49
C LEU A 13 2.66 -5.19 -8.59
N GLY A 14 1.80 -5.57 -7.65
CA GLY A 14 2.09 -6.63 -6.67
C GLY A 14 3.30 -6.30 -5.78
N SER A 15 3.96 -7.34 -5.28
CA SER A 15 5.08 -7.21 -4.33
C SER A 15 6.41 -6.80 -4.96
N LEU A 16 6.56 -6.95 -6.28
CA LEU A 16 7.84 -6.79 -6.98
C LEU A 16 8.56 -5.46 -6.68
N PRO A 17 7.89 -4.29 -6.63
CA PRO A 17 8.57 -3.03 -6.35
C PRO A 17 9.22 -2.95 -4.96
N LEU A 18 8.80 -3.80 -4.03
CA LEU A 18 9.31 -3.82 -2.66
C LEU A 18 10.37 -4.88 -2.41
N GLU A 19 10.59 -5.83 -3.32
CA GLU A 19 11.53 -6.94 -3.11
C GLU A 19 12.95 -6.44 -2.86
N VAL A 20 13.43 -5.51 -3.69
CA VAL A 20 14.79 -4.92 -3.54
C VAL A 20 14.95 -4.21 -2.20
N LEU A 21 13.90 -3.51 -1.75
CA LEU A 21 13.92 -2.85 -0.43
C LEU A 21 13.92 -3.89 0.69
N ALA A 22 13.10 -4.92 0.60
CA ALA A 22 13.02 -5.98 1.60
C ALA A 22 14.36 -6.73 1.72
N GLU A 23 15.00 -7.06 0.60
CA GLU A 23 16.33 -7.67 0.56
C GLU A 23 17.40 -6.76 1.19
N ALA A 24 17.41 -5.48 0.83
CA ALA A 24 18.34 -4.51 1.40
C ALA A 24 18.19 -4.40 2.93
N LEU A 25 16.94 -4.32 3.42
CA LEU A 25 16.67 -4.24 4.86
C LEU A 25 17.08 -5.51 5.61
N ARG A 26 16.81 -6.71 5.05
CA ARG A 26 17.28 -7.99 5.61
C ARG A 26 18.82 -8.07 5.65
N GLY A 27 19.50 -7.43 4.69
CA GLY A 27 20.96 -7.37 4.63
C GLY A 27 21.60 -6.42 5.65
N LEU A 28 20.86 -5.43 6.16
CA LEU A 28 21.37 -4.47 7.15
C LEU A 28 21.44 -5.07 8.55
N ASP A 29 20.48 -5.93 8.91
CA ASP A 29 20.45 -6.59 10.21
C ASP A 29 19.83 -8.00 10.10
N PRO A 30 20.61 -9.08 10.34
CA PRO A 30 20.11 -10.45 10.32
C PRO A 30 19.00 -10.74 11.35
N ALA A 31 18.86 -9.93 12.40
CA ALA A 31 17.78 -10.05 13.38
C ALA A 31 16.45 -9.45 12.88
N LEU A 32 16.48 -8.59 11.86
CA LEU A 32 15.29 -7.94 11.29
C LEU A 32 14.55 -8.90 10.36
N ARG A 33 13.37 -9.34 10.79
CA ARG A 33 12.40 -10.05 9.96
C ARG A 33 11.63 -9.05 9.11
N VAL A 34 11.85 -9.09 7.80
CA VAL A 34 11.10 -8.28 6.83
C VAL A 34 10.26 -9.18 5.95
N GLU A 35 8.97 -8.91 5.88
CA GLU A 35 8.01 -9.62 5.03
C GLU A 35 7.27 -8.63 4.14
N ILE A 36 6.92 -9.06 2.94
CA ILE A 36 6.01 -8.30 2.07
C ILE A 36 4.68 -9.06 2.11
N GLU A 37 3.64 -8.40 2.60
CA GLU A 37 2.29 -8.97 2.60
C GLU A 37 1.55 -8.48 1.36
N PRO A 38 1.11 -9.38 0.45
CA PRO A 38 0.28 -8.99 -0.68
C PRO A 38 -1.03 -8.35 -0.21
N LEU A 39 -1.49 -7.32 -0.92
CA LEU A 39 -2.80 -6.75 -0.66
C LEU A 39 -3.91 -7.82 -0.84
N PRO A 40 -4.98 -7.76 -0.03
CA PRO A 40 -6.15 -8.61 -0.21
C PRO A 40 -6.72 -8.55 -1.62
N GLU A 41 -7.40 -9.62 -2.04
CA GLU A 41 -8.15 -9.58 -3.28
C GLU A 41 -9.34 -8.60 -3.15
N LEU A 42 -9.73 -7.97 -4.27
CA LEU A 42 -10.94 -7.13 -4.31
C LEU A 42 -12.18 -8.01 -4.30
N VAL A 43 -12.61 -8.40 -3.09
CA VAL A 43 -13.89 -9.08 -2.89
C VAL A 43 -15.04 -8.07 -2.83
N SER A 44 -14.74 -6.83 -2.42
CA SER A 44 -15.64 -5.68 -2.44
C SER A 44 -14.89 -4.41 -2.87
N GLY A 45 -15.63 -3.35 -3.21
CA GLY A 45 -15.07 -2.02 -3.48
C GLY A 45 -14.81 -1.19 -2.22
N GLU A 46 -15.01 -1.75 -1.02
CA GLU A 46 -14.92 -1.04 0.25
C GLU A 46 -13.51 -1.18 0.85
N PRO A 47 -12.73 -0.08 1.00
CA PRO A 47 -11.39 -0.14 1.57
C PRO A 47 -11.35 -0.73 2.99
N ARG A 48 -12.46 -0.65 3.72
CA ARG A 48 -12.59 -1.18 5.08
C ARG A 48 -12.45 -2.70 5.13
N ASP A 49 -12.89 -3.42 4.10
CA ASP A 49 -12.82 -4.88 4.08
C ASP A 49 -11.37 -5.34 3.95
N TRP A 50 -10.59 -4.64 3.12
CA TRP A 50 -9.14 -4.84 3.04
C TRP A 50 -8.43 -4.59 4.37
N LEU A 51 -8.80 -3.52 5.07
CA LEU A 51 -8.22 -3.21 6.38
C LEU A 51 -8.51 -4.29 7.43
N LEU A 52 -9.74 -4.82 7.46
CA LEU A 52 -10.12 -5.87 8.39
C LEU A 52 -9.39 -7.18 8.08
N GLU A 53 -9.32 -7.57 6.80
CA GLU A 53 -8.59 -8.77 6.39
C GLU A 53 -7.10 -8.65 6.72
N LEU A 54 -6.49 -7.48 6.51
CA LEU A 54 -5.12 -7.21 6.91
C LEU A 54 -4.95 -7.24 8.44
N ASP A 55 -5.90 -6.71 9.23
CA ASP A 55 -5.81 -6.79 10.69
C ASP A 55 -5.84 -8.24 11.19
N GLU A 56 -6.62 -9.10 10.53
CA GLU A 56 -6.73 -10.53 10.84
C GLU A 56 -5.49 -11.32 10.43
N ARG A 57 -4.93 -11.06 9.24
CA ARG A 57 -3.76 -11.78 8.70
C ARG A 57 -2.46 -11.41 9.41
N LEU A 58 -2.29 -10.13 9.75
CA LEU A 58 -1.00 -9.62 10.18
C LEU A 58 -0.82 -9.76 11.70
N PRO A 59 0.34 -10.25 12.18
CA PRO A 59 0.59 -10.36 13.61
C PRO A 59 0.55 -8.98 14.31
N PRO A 60 0.04 -8.92 15.56
CA PRO A 60 0.08 -7.70 16.34
C PRO A 60 1.50 -7.41 16.81
N HIS A 61 1.71 -6.18 17.29
CA HIS A 61 3.01 -5.68 17.75
C HIS A 61 4.09 -5.88 16.68
N THR A 62 3.82 -5.40 15.48
CA THR A 62 4.75 -5.34 14.35
C THR A 62 4.90 -3.90 13.86
N TRP A 63 5.96 -3.62 13.11
CA TRP A 63 6.05 -2.39 12.32
C TRP A 63 5.30 -2.58 11.01
N LEU A 64 4.55 -1.55 10.62
CA LEU A 64 3.89 -1.49 9.33
C LEU A 64 4.65 -0.53 8.43
N GLY A 65 5.07 -1.02 7.27
CA GLY A 65 5.59 -0.22 6.18
C GLY A 65 4.66 -0.31 4.99
N GLY A 66 4.55 0.74 4.19
CA GLY A 66 3.74 0.66 2.99
C GLY A 66 4.19 1.63 1.91
N TRP A 67 4.04 1.21 0.67
CA TRP A 67 4.30 2.02 -0.51
C TRP A 67 2.99 2.39 -1.22
N SER A 68 2.85 3.66 -1.62
CA SER A 68 1.65 4.15 -2.34
C SER A 68 0.36 3.81 -1.56
N LEU A 69 -0.61 3.12 -2.19
CA LEU A 69 -1.83 2.63 -1.54
C LEU A 69 -1.55 1.80 -0.28
N GLY A 70 -0.52 0.93 -0.30
CA GLY A 70 -0.12 0.14 0.86
C GLY A 70 0.25 0.99 2.06
N GLY A 71 0.80 2.19 1.86
CA GLY A 71 1.09 3.12 2.95
C GLY A 71 -0.15 3.80 3.52
N MET A 72 -1.18 4.04 2.71
CA MET A 72 -2.49 4.50 3.21
C MET A 72 -3.13 3.42 4.08
N LEU A 73 -3.16 2.17 3.60
CA LEU A 73 -3.68 1.03 4.36
C LEU A 73 -2.89 0.78 5.65
N ALA A 74 -1.56 0.87 5.60
CA ALA A 74 -0.71 0.76 6.78
C ALA A 74 -0.99 1.87 7.81
N SER A 75 -1.28 3.09 7.34
CA SER A 75 -1.60 4.22 8.21
C SER A 75 -2.92 4.02 8.93
N GLU A 76 -3.97 3.63 8.21
CA GLU A 76 -5.29 3.32 8.79
C GLU A 76 -5.22 2.12 9.73
N LEU A 77 -4.48 1.06 9.36
CA LEU A 77 -4.29 -0.11 10.21
C LEU A 77 -3.50 0.24 11.48
N ALA A 78 -2.49 1.10 11.39
CA ALA A 78 -1.75 1.58 12.55
C ALA A 78 -2.66 2.37 13.51
N ALA A 79 -3.53 3.24 12.98
CA ALA A 79 -4.50 3.99 13.77
C ALA A 79 -5.51 3.05 14.46
N LEU A 80 -6.02 2.05 13.75
CA LEU A 80 -6.92 1.02 14.28
C LEU A 80 -6.26 0.20 15.41
N ARG A 81 -4.98 -0.14 15.25
CA ARG A 81 -4.23 -1.00 16.17
C ARG A 81 -3.77 -0.27 17.44
N GLY A 82 -3.55 1.04 17.39
CA GLY A 82 -3.01 1.81 18.52
C GLY A 82 -1.72 1.19 19.04
N GLU A 83 -1.68 0.82 20.32
CA GLU A 83 -0.52 0.18 20.96
C GLU A 83 -0.14 -1.19 20.37
N ARG A 84 -1.05 -1.84 19.61
CA ARG A 84 -0.73 -3.06 18.85
C ARG A 84 0.10 -2.77 17.59
N CYS A 85 0.33 -1.52 17.21
CA CYS A 85 1.26 -1.14 16.15
C CYS A 85 2.55 -0.60 16.78
N ARG A 86 3.71 -1.16 16.41
CA ARG A 86 4.99 -0.69 16.96
C ARG A 86 5.47 0.63 16.33
N GLY A 87 5.03 0.89 15.10
CA GLY A 87 5.33 2.10 14.35
C GLY A 87 5.00 1.93 12.87
N LEU A 88 5.08 3.06 12.16
CA LEU A 88 4.65 3.21 10.79
C LEU A 88 5.75 3.83 9.92
N LEU A 89 5.93 3.29 8.72
CA LEU A 89 6.74 3.87 7.64
C LEU A 89 5.90 3.97 6.36
N THR A 90 5.87 5.14 5.73
CA THR A 90 5.18 5.32 4.44
C THR A 90 6.17 5.77 3.38
N LEU A 91 6.04 5.22 2.17
CA LEU A 91 6.90 5.51 1.02
C LEU A 91 6.03 5.91 -0.17
N ALA A 92 6.23 7.12 -0.70
CA ALA A 92 5.46 7.64 -1.83
C ALA A 92 3.94 7.46 -1.66
N SER A 93 3.44 7.68 -0.44
CA SER A 93 2.02 7.62 -0.09
C SER A 93 1.48 9.03 0.09
N ASN A 94 0.20 9.22 -0.23
CA ASN A 94 -0.50 10.49 -0.13
C ASN A 94 -1.89 10.29 0.50
N PRO A 95 -2.45 11.32 1.17
CA PRO A 95 -3.77 11.23 1.79
C PRO A 95 -4.91 11.25 0.76
N CYS A 96 -4.69 11.88 -0.40
CA CYS A 96 -5.68 11.96 -1.48
C CYS A 96 -4.99 11.68 -2.83
N PHE A 97 -5.55 10.72 -3.58
CA PHE A 97 -5.02 10.35 -4.90
C PHE A 97 -5.36 11.39 -5.97
N VAL A 98 -6.61 11.85 -6.00
CA VAL A 98 -7.11 12.89 -6.92
C VAL A 98 -7.06 14.24 -6.22
N ALA A 99 -6.75 15.30 -6.98
CA ALA A 99 -6.73 16.65 -6.47
C ALA A 99 -8.14 17.12 -6.06
N GLY A 100 -8.22 17.91 -4.98
CA GLY A 100 -9.44 18.53 -4.50
C GLY A 100 -9.17 19.92 -3.96
N ALA A 101 -10.22 20.64 -3.54
CA ALA A 101 -10.10 22.02 -3.04
C ALA A 101 -9.09 22.15 -1.89
N ASP A 102 -9.10 21.19 -0.95
CA ASP A 102 -8.22 21.17 0.22
C ASP A 102 -6.91 20.39 -0.01
N TRP A 103 -6.77 19.75 -1.18
CA TRP A 103 -5.58 18.98 -1.55
C TRP A 103 -5.25 19.12 -3.04
N PRO A 104 -4.61 20.22 -3.46
CA PRO A 104 -4.34 20.48 -4.88
C PRO A 104 -3.17 19.65 -5.44
N HIS A 105 -2.49 18.87 -4.61
CA HIS A 105 -1.28 18.12 -4.97
C HIS A 105 -1.57 16.71 -5.51
N GLY A 106 -2.84 16.31 -5.60
CA GLY A 106 -3.25 15.03 -6.17
C GLY A 106 -3.16 15.01 -7.70
N MET A 107 -3.49 13.85 -8.28
CA MET A 107 -3.68 13.67 -9.72
C MET A 107 -4.81 14.57 -10.22
N ASP A 108 -4.62 15.15 -11.39
CA ASP A 108 -5.68 15.88 -12.09
C ASP A 108 -6.91 14.99 -12.32
N GLU A 109 -8.11 15.52 -12.06
CA GLU A 109 -9.38 14.77 -12.11
C GLU A 109 -9.64 14.19 -13.50
N ALA A 110 -9.42 14.96 -14.57
CA ALA A 110 -9.63 14.49 -15.93
C ALA A 110 -8.66 13.36 -16.31
N THR A 111 -7.43 13.39 -15.79
CA THR A 111 -6.45 12.31 -15.95
C THR A 111 -6.93 11.03 -15.24
N PHE A 112 -7.46 11.16 -14.02
CA PHE A 112 -8.02 10.03 -13.27
C PHE A 112 -9.26 9.44 -13.95
N ASP A 113 -10.19 10.28 -14.42
CA ASP A 113 -11.40 9.83 -15.13
C ASP A 113 -11.06 9.07 -16.42
N ALA A 114 -10.10 9.57 -17.19
CA ALA A 114 -9.61 8.88 -18.38
C ALA A 114 -9.00 7.50 -18.05
N PHE A 115 -8.33 7.38 -16.91
CA PHE A 115 -7.81 6.11 -16.42
C PHE A 115 -8.96 5.14 -16.05
N VAL A 116 -9.98 5.62 -15.33
CA VAL A 116 -11.16 4.82 -14.95
C VAL A 116 -11.91 4.33 -16.19
N ASP A 117 -12.11 5.18 -17.19
CA ASP A 117 -12.73 4.79 -18.46
C ASP A 117 -11.89 3.77 -19.22
N GLY A 118 -10.56 3.93 -19.22
CA GLY A 118 -9.64 2.94 -19.75
C GLY A 118 -9.80 1.57 -19.06
N CYS A 119 -9.94 1.55 -17.74
CA CYS A 119 -10.19 0.32 -16.98
C CYS A 119 -11.54 -0.33 -17.34
N ARG A 120 -12.58 0.44 -17.68
CA ARG A 120 -13.88 -0.10 -18.12
C ARG A 120 -13.81 -0.73 -19.51
N VAL A 121 -12.99 -0.19 -20.41
CA VAL A 121 -12.89 -0.63 -21.81
C VAL A 121 -11.89 -1.78 -21.96
N ASP A 122 -10.67 -1.61 -21.48
CA ASP A 122 -9.61 -2.63 -21.52
C ASP A 122 -8.73 -2.51 -20.27
N PRO A 123 -9.08 -3.22 -19.18
CA PRO A 123 -8.31 -3.19 -17.94
C PRO A 123 -6.85 -3.62 -18.13
N GLY A 124 -6.61 -4.61 -18.99
CA GLY A 124 -5.28 -5.16 -19.22
C GLY A 124 -4.36 -4.17 -19.94
N ALA A 125 -4.85 -3.51 -20.99
CA ALA A 125 -4.08 -2.48 -21.69
C ALA A 125 -3.85 -1.25 -20.82
N THR A 126 -4.86 -0.85 -20.05
CA THR A 126 -4.76 0.30 -19.15
C THR A 126 -3.75 0.05 -18.04
N LEU A 127 -3.76 -1.13 -17.42
CA LEU A 127 -2.76 -1.50 -16.41
C LEU A 127 -1.34 -1.57 -16.98
N ARG A 128 -1.16 -2.10 -18.20
CA ARG A 128 0.16 -2.11 -18.85
C ARG A 128 0.68 -0.68 -19.10
N ARG A 129 -0.16 0.24 -19.55
CA ARG A 129 0.24 1.65 -19.72
C ARG A 129 0.61 2.30 -18.39
N PHE A 130 -0.18 2.04 -17.34
CA PHE A 130 0.12 2.53 -16.00
C PHE A 130 1.47 2.05 -15.47
N SER A 131 1.82 0.78 -15.70
CA SER A 131 3.10 0.21 -15.26
C SER A 131 4.35 0.80 -15.92
N LEU A 132 4.20 1.66 -16.93
CA LEU A 132 5.29 2.30 -17.66
C LEU A 132 5.54 3.77 -17.25
N LEU A 133 4.70 4.31 -16.35
CA LEU A 133 4.86 5.66 -15.78
C LEU A 133 5.82 5.64 -14.60
#